data_AF-H0E6U4-F1
#
_entry.id   AF-H0E6U4-F1
#
_cell.length_a   1.000
_cell.length_b   1.000
_cell.length_c   1.000
_cell.angle_alpha   90.00
_cell.angle_beta   90.00
_cell.angle_gamma   90.00
#
_symmetry.space_group_name_H-M   'P 1'
#
loop_
_entity.id
_entity.type
_entity.pdbx_description
1 polymer ?
#
loop_
_entity_poly.entity_id
_entity_poly.type
_entity_poly.pdbx_seq_one_letter_code
_entity_poly.pdbx_strand_id
1 'polypeptide(L)'
;MTEREAIARARAEAAVPTDGAPIARRVGHGGPAGPYWLVTLEGANRTLAVVAIGDDGSIVGAGRPARATRHVAVDAGRARELAGAAPGATAELVWWPSTASRSPLFPLWQVRVGDHDSWVALDGTVLRERPGAAARAG
;
A
#
# COMPACT_ATOMS: atom_id res chain seq x y z
N MET A 1 10.20 12.52 7.02
CA MET A 1 10.64 12.43 5.61
C MET A 1 9.57 12.91 4.65
N THR A 2 9.96 13.61 3.59
CA THR A 2 9.09 14.09 2.49
C THR A 2 8.92 13.05 1.38
N GLU A 3 7.94 13.25 0.50
CA GLU A 3 7.72 12.38 -0.68
C GLU A 3 8.96 12.31 -1.57
N ARG A 4 9.59 13.46 -1.84
CA ARG A 4 10.78 13.55 -2.70
C ARG A 4 11.96 12.77 -2.12
N GLU A 5 12.17 12.86 -0.82
CA GLU A 5 13.21 12.10 -0.11
C GLU A 5 12.93 10.60 -0.14
N ALA A 6 11.67 10.19 0.06
CA ALA A 6 11.27 8.79 -0.04
C ALA A 6 11.54 8.23 -1.45
N ILE A 7 11.19 8.98 -2.50
CA ILE A 7 11.46 8.59 -3.89
C ILE A 7 12.97 8.47 -4.14
N ALA A 8 13.77 9.44 -3.69
CA ALA A 8 15.21 9.39 -3.85
C ALA A 8 15.82 8.16 -3.15
N ARG A 9 15.38 7.87 -1.92
CA ARG A 9 15.83 6.69 -1.16
C ARG A 9 15.41 5.37 -1.81
N ALA A 10 14.18 5.30 -2.35
CA ALA A 10 13.69 4.13 -3.06
C ALA A 10 14.50 3.85 -4.33
N ARG A 11 14.88 4.90 -5.08
CA ARG A 11 15.73 4.77 -6.28
C ARG A 11 17.11 4.24 -5.93
N ALA A 12 17.71 4.77 -4.86
CA ALA A 12 19.00 4.29 -4.35
C ALA A 12 18.93 2.82 -3.92
N GLU A 13 17.84 2.43 -3.25
CA GLU A 13 17.62 1.05 -2.79
C GLU A 13 17.41 0.07 -3.95
N ALA A 14 16.55 0.42 -4.90
CA ALA A 14 16.17 -0.51 -5.95
C ALA A 14 17.31 -0.75 -6.95
N ALA A 15 18.19 0.23 -7.15
CA ALA A 15 19.30 0.20 -8.11
C ALA A 15 18.85 -0.26 -9.52
N VAL A 16 17.66 0.16 -9.94
CA VAL A 16 17.09 -0.12 -11.27
C VAL A 16 16.91 1.18 -12.05
N PRO A 17 17.26 1.21 -13.35
CA PRO A 17 16.83 2.28 -14.23
C PRO A 17 15.30 2.30 -14.31
N THR A 18 14.70 3.48 -14.16
CA THR A 18 13.26 3.69 -14.33
C THR A 18 13.04 4.66 -15.47
N ASP A 19 12.12 4.36 -16.36
CA ASP A 19 11.64 5.27 -17.42
C ASP A 19 10.25 5.85 -17.10
N GLY A 20 9.58 5.37 -16.04
CA GLY A 20 8.30 5.87 -15.55
C GLY A 20 8.40 6.86 -14.38
N ALA A 21 7.33 7.63 -14.18
CA ALA A 21 7.17 8.45 -12.98
C ALA A 21 6.96 7.55 -11.76
N PRO A 22 7.73 7.75 -10.67
CA PRO A 22 7.54 7.00 -9.44
C PRO A 22 6.22 7.42 -8.78
N ILE A 23 5.59 6.49 -8.09
CA ILE A 23 4.36 6.75 -7.32
C ILE A 23 4.71 6.55 -5.85
N ALA A 24 4.60 7.61 -5.06
CA ALA A 24 4.79 7.55 -3.61
C ALA A 24 3.45 7.75 -2.92
N ARG A 25 3.13 6.85 -1.99
CA ARG A 25 1.88 6.89 -1.22
C ARG A 25 2.18 6.78 0.25
N ARG A 26 1.46 7.56 1.06
CA ARG A 26 1.49 7.38 2.51
C ARG A 26 0.69 6.16 2.89
N VAL A 27 1.30 5.33 3.74
CA VAL A 27 0.63 4.20 4.38
C VAL A 27 0.51 4.52 5.86
N GLY A 28 -0.73 4.65 6.30
CA GLY A 28 -1.11 4.81 7.69
C GLY A 28 -0.96 3.50 8.47
N HIS A 29 -1.10 3.62 9.78
CA HIS A 29 -0.83 2.54 10.70
C HIS A 29 -2.10 1.79 11.10
N GLY A 30 -2.08 0.46 11.02
CA GLY A 30 -3.01 -0.37 11.81
C GLY A 30 -2.35 -1.53 12.57
N GLY A 31 -1.01 -1.60 12.59
CA GLY A 31 -0.16 -2.62 13.24
C GLY A 31 0.69 -2.05 14.39
N PRO A 32 1.91 -2.56 14.66
CA PRO A 32 2.88 -1.97 15.61
C PRO A 32 4.03 -1.15 14.97
N ALA A 33 4.21 -1.20 13.64
CA ALA A 33 5.30 -0.54 12.92
C ALA A 33 4.84 0.76 12.23
N GLY A 34 5.38 1.92 12.66
CA GLY A 34 4.93 3.29 12.36
C GLY A 34 4.60 3.63 10.89
N PRO A 35 3.96 4.79 10.63
CA PRO A 35 3.62 5.21 9.27
C PRO A 35 4.85 5.24 8.36
N TYR A 36 4.64 4.94 7.08
CA TYR A 36 5.73 4.83 6.11
C TYR A 36 5.31 5.31 4.72
N TRP A 37 6.29 5.45 3.83
CA TRP A 37 6.08 5.68 2.41
C TRP A 37 6.15 4.35 1.67
N LEU A 38 5.11 4.03 0.89
CA LEU A 38 5.18 3.00 -0.14
C LEU A 38 5.53 3.67 -1.46
N VAL A 39 6.74 3.42 -1.95
CA VAL A 39 7.23 3.94 -3.22
C VAL A 39 7.24 2.84 -4.26
N THR A 40 6.53 3.07 -5.35
CA THR A 40 6.48 2.20 -6.53
C THR A 40 7.30 2.84 -7.64
N LEU A 41 8.31 2.15 -8.11
CA LEU A 41 9.13 2.56 -9.24
C LEU A 41 8.58 1.90 -10.50
N GLU A 42 8.02 2.72 -11.38
CA GLU A 42 7.36 2.27 -12.61
C GLU A 42 8.33 2.27 -13.79
N GLY A 43 8.11 1.30 -14.68
CA GLY A 43 8.62 1.31 -16.03
C GLY A 43 7.50 1.53 -17.05
N ALA A 44 7.83 1.59 -18.34
CA ALA A 44 6.88 1.91 -19.43
C ALA A 44 5.49 1.22 -19.33
N ASN A 45 5.41 -0.02 -18.83
CA ASN A 45 4.13 -0.73 -18.62
C ASN A 45 4.13 -1.70 -17.42
N ARG A 46 5.04 -1.54 -16.45
CA ARG A 46 5.16 -2.48 -15.32
C ARG A 46 5.79 -1.83 -14.10
N THR A 47 5.47 -2.32 -12.92
CA THR A 47 6.25 -1.99 -11.73
C THR A 47 7.61 -2.72 -11.77
N LEU A 48 8.69 -1.96 -11.60
CA LEU A 48 10.06 -2.48 -11.57
C LEU A 48 10.51 -2.83 -10.15
N ALA A 49 10.13 -1.99 -9.18
CA ALA A 49 10.44 -2.19 -7.77
C ALA A 49 9.41 -1.50 -6.89
N VAL A 50 9.26 -2.02 -5.67
CA VAL A 50 8.45 -1.45 -4.60
C VAL A 50 9.31 -1.38 -3.35
N VAL A 51 9.29 -0.25 -2.66
CA VAL A 51 10.06 -0.02 -1.44
C VAL A 51 9.16 0.63 -0.39
N ALA A 52 9.09 0.04 0.79
CA ALA A 52 8.47 0.60 1.98
C ALA A 52 9.56 1.28 2.84
N ILE A 53 9.41 2.56 3.13
CA ILE A 53 10.44 3.39 3.78
C ILE A 53 9.82 4.13 4.98
N GLY A 54 10.36 3.89 6.17
CA GLY A 54 9.97 4.55 7.40
C GLY A 54 10.26 6.05 7.37
N ASP A 55 9.63 6.81 8.26
CA ASP A 55 9.82 8.27 8.33
C ASP A 55 11.24 8.72 8.72
N ASP A 56 12.00 7.81 9.33
CA ASP A 56 13.42 7.92 9.65
C ASP A 56 14.34 7.55 8.48
N GLY A 57 13.77 7.15 7.32
CA GLY A 57 14.50 6.72 6.14
C GLY A 57 14.93 5.25 6.14
N SER A 58 14.55 4.48 7.17
CA SER A 58 14.81 3.04 7.24
C SER A 58 14.04 2.27 6.15
N ILE A 59 14.64 1.22 5.60
CA ILE A 59 13.96 0.34 4.66
C ILE A 59 13.18 -0.70 5.46
N VAL A 60 11.85 -0.61 5.41
CA VAL A 60 10.93 -1.54 6.09
C VAL A 60 10.69 -2.78 5.23
N GLY A 61 10.78 -2.63 3.92
CA GLY A 61 10.71 -3.73 2.97
C GLY A 61 11.04 -3.27 1.56
N ALA A 62 11.56 -4.16 0.73
CA ALA A 62 11.81 -3.91 -0.67
C ALA A 62 11.54 -5.18 -1.48
N GLY A 63 11.05 -5.02 -2.71
CA GLY A 63 10.72 -6.16 -3.56
C GLY A 63 10.63 -5.77 -5.03
N ARG A 64 10.93 -6.74 -5.89
CA ARG A 64 10.72 -6.62 -7.34
C ARG A 64 9.56 -7.55 -7.72
N PRO A 65 8.45 -7.04 -8.25
CA PRO A 65 7.34 -7.89 -8.68
C PRO A 65 7.80 -8.85 -9.78
N ALA A 66 7.46 -10.13 -9.65
CA ALA A 66 7.83 -11.15 -10.63
C ALA A 66 7.04 -11.05 -11.95
N ARG A 67 5.89 -10.36 -11.95
CA ARG A 67 5.03 -10.18 -13.12
C ARG A 67 5.04 -8.73 -13.58
N ALA A 68 4.90 -8.54 -14.89
CA ALA A 68 4.76 -7.23 -15.52
C ALA A 68 3.36 -6.63 -15.28
N THR A 69 2.99 -6.45 -14.02
CA THR A 69 1.73 -5.84 -13.60
C THR A 69 2.01 -4.63 -12.73
N ARG A 70 1.08 -3.67 -12.71
CA ARG A 70 1.13 -2.59 -11.74
C ARG A 70 0.96 -3.16 -10.33
N HIS A 71 1.77 -2.67 -9.42
CA HIS A 71 1.74 -3.09 -8.03
C HIS A 71 0.49 -2.61 -7.29
N VAL A 72 0.06 -1.37 -7.56
CA VAL A 72 -1.22 -0.83 -7.12
C VAL A 72 -2.14 -0.77 -8.34
N ALA A 73 -2.99 -1.77 -8.53
CA ALA A 73 -3.92 -1.83 -9.65
C ALA A 73 -5.18 -0.98 -9.40
N VAL A 74 -5.55 -0.82 -8.12
CA VAL A 74 -6.73 -0.09 -7.67
C VAL A 74 -6.30 1.19 -6.95
N ASP A 75 -6.78 2.34 -7.44
CA ASP A 75 -6.63 3.62 -6.75
C ASP A 75 -7.72 3.86 -5.68
N ALA A 76 -7.64 4.99 -4.98
CA ALA A 76 -8.59 5.34 -3.93
C ALA A 76 -10.03 5.49 -4.44
N GLY A 77 -10.24 5.96 -5.68
CA GLY A 77 -11.56 6.05 -6.30
C GLY A 77 -12.16 4.68 -6.50
N ARG A 78 -11.41 3.81 -7.17
CA ARG A 78 -11.85 2.45 -7.45
C ARG A 78 -12.03 1.61 -6.19
N ALA A 79 -11.20 1.80 -5.16
CA ALA A 79 -11.37 1.13 -3.86
C ALA A 79 -12.72 1.49 -3.21
N ARG A 80 -13.14 2.76 -3.30
CA ARG A 80 -14.43 3.23 -2.75
C ARG A 80 -15.61 2.64 -3.48
N GLU A 81 -15.55 2.60 -4.80
CA GLU A 81 -16.57 1.94 -5.63
C GLU A 81 -16.73 0.46 -5.27
N LEU A 82 -15.61 -0.26 -5.15
CA LEU A 82 -15.60 -1.68 -4.80
C LEU A 82 -16.13 -1.94 -3.38
N ALA A 83 -15.84 -1.03 -2.45
CA ALA A 83 -16.37 -1.08 -1.08
C ALA A 83 -17.85 -0.68 -0.97
N GLY A 84 -18.48 -0.18 -2.05
CA GLY A 84 -19.85 0.33 -2.00
C GLY A 84 -19.99 1.61 -1.16
N ALA A 85 -18.92 2.41 -1.07
CA ALA A 85 -18.92 3.62 -0.27
C ALA A 85 -19.71 4.76 -0.93
N ALA A 86 -20.30 5.62 -0.12
CA ALA A 86 -20.99 6.81 -0.61
C ALA A 86 -20.01 7.77 -1.33
N PRO A 87 -20.49 8.57 -2.31
CA PRO A 87 -19.68 9.62 -2.92
C PRO A 87 -19.08 10.54 -1.86
N GLY A 88 -17.77 10.78 -1.93
CA GLY A 88 -17.05 11.60 -0.95
C GLY A 88 -16.49 10.85 0.26
N ALA A 89 -16.76 9.55 0.41
CA ALA A 89 -16.05 8.73 1.39
C ALA A 89 -14.53 8.79 1.16
N THR A 90 -13.77 8.65 2.25
CA THR A 90 -12.31 8.59 2.21
C THR A 90 -11.84 7.15 2.01
N ALA A 91 -10.69 6.99 1.36
CA ALA A 91 -9.97 5.73 1.27
C ALA A 91 -8.50 6.00 1.56
N GLU A 92 -7.98 5.32 2.58
CA GLU A 92 -6.61 5.50 3.05
C GLU A 92 -5.85 4.18 2.90
N LEU A 93 -4.59 4.26 2.52
CA LEU A 93 -3.74 3.08 2.54
C LEU A 93 -3.26 2.83 3.95
N VAL A 94 -3.41 1.59 4.41
CA VAL A 94 -3.06 1.17 5.75
C VAL A 94 -2.43 -0.21 5.72
N TRP A 95 -1.56 -0.49 6.67
CA TRP A 95 -0.95 -1.80 6.80
C TRP A 95 -0.87 -2.29 8.24
N TRP A 96 -1.09 -3.60 8.36
CA TRP A 96 -0.82 -4.41 9.53
C TRP A 96 -0.51 -5.84 9.07
N PRO A 97 0.37 -6.55 9.79
CA PRO A 97 0.59 -7.96 9.55
C PRO A 97 -0.72 -8.74 9.69
N SER A 98 -1.13 -9.48 8.65
CA SER A 98 -2.32 -10.33 8.66
C SER A 98 -2.20 -11.47 7.65
N THR A 99 -3.18 -12.36 7.62
CA THR A 99 -3.30 -13.39 6.57
C THR A 99 -3.53 -12.77 5.19
N ALA A 100 -4.28 -11.67 5.11
CA ALA A 100 -4.55 -10.96 3.85
C ALA A 100 -3.36 -10.10 3.37
N SER A 101 -2.54 -9.60 4.30
CA SER A 101 -1.32 -8.87 3.96
C SER A 101 -0.15 -9.30 4.85
N ARG A 102 0.73 -10.10 4.27
CA ARG A 102 1.90 -10.67 4.96
C ARG A 102 3.15 -9.79 4.87
N SER A 103 3.10 -8.68 4.12
CA SER A 103 4.26 -7.83 3.87
C SER A 103 3.83 -6.36 3.77
N PRO A 104 4.64 -5.41 4.30
CA PRO A 104 4.37 -3.97 4.21
C PRO A 104 4.37 -3.44 2.78
N LEU A 105 4.81 -4.26 1.82
CA LEU A 105 4.68 -3.96 0.40
C LEU A 105 3.25 -4.14 -0.10
N PHE A 106 2.34 -4.79 0.64
CA PHE A 106 0.97 -5.01 0.19
C PHE A 106 -0.05 -4.39 1.17
N PRO A 107 -0.03 -3.06 1.38
CA PRO A 107 -1.06 -2.40 2.18
C PRO A 107 -2.45 -2.60 1.59
N LEU A 108 -3.46 -2.25 2.38
CA LEU A 108 -4.85 -2.33 2.00
C LEU A 108 -5.45 -0.94 1.98
N TRP A 109 -6.41 -0.71 1.11
CA TRP A 109 -7.30 0.43 1.21
C TRP A 109 -8.28 0.20 2.34
N GLN A 110 -8.27 1.02 3.38
CA GLN A 110 -9.36 1.12 4.35
C GLN A 110 -10.33 2.19 3.86
N VAL A 111 -11.58 1.79 3.73
CA VAL A 111 -12.67 2.64 3.23
C VAL A 111 -13.76 2.71 4.29
N ARG A 112 -14.17 3.92 4.66
CA ARG A 112 -15.32 4.12 5.55
C ARG A 112 -16.62 3.98 4.76
N VAL A 113 -17.48 3.05 5.17
CA VAL A 113 -18.77 2.75 4.56
C VAL A 113 -19.86 2.92 5.62
N GLY A 114 -20.45 4.11 5.69
CA GLY A 114 -21.36 4.45 6.80
C GLY A 114 -20.65 4.33 8.15
N ASP A 115 -21.11 3.43 9.01
CA ASP A 115 -20.58 3.21 10.36
C ASP A 115 -19.53 2.10 10.47
N HIS A 116 -19.17 1.43 9.37
CA HIS A 116 -18.17 0.37 9.37
C HIS A 116 -17.03 0.64 8.39
N ASP A 117 -15.91 -0.06 8.59
CA ASP A 117 -14.80 -0.04 7.65
C ASP A 117 -14.88 -1.27 6.73
N SER A 118 -14.53 -1.07 5.46
CA SER A 118 -14.29 -2.13 4.48
C SER A 118 -12.85 -2.05 4.02
N TRP A 119 -12.24 -3.19 3.71
CA TRP A 119 -10.85 -3.23 3.24
C TRP A 119 -10.80 -3.72 1.80
N VAL A 120 -9.95 -3.11 0.98
CA VAL A 120 -9.75 -3.51 -0.42
C VAL A 120 -8.26 -3.71 -0.66
N ALA A 121 -7.88 -4.90 -1.10
CA ALA A 121 -6.51 -5.20 -1.48
C ALA A 121 -6.08 -4.42 -2.74
N LEU A 122 -4.77 -4.31 -2.97
CA LEU A 122 -4.22 -3.55 -4.11
C LEU A 122 -4.66 -4.11 -5.48
N ASP A 123 -5.09 -5.38 -5.52
CA ASP A 123 -5.63 -6.05 -6.70
C ASP A 123 -7.15 -5.89 -6.88
N GLY A 124 -7.83 -5.26 -5.91
CA GLY A 124 -9.28 -5.04 -5.91
C GLY A 124 -10.10 -6.06 -5.13
N THR A 125 -9.47 -7.05 -4.50
CA THR A 125 -10.19 -8.00 -3.63
C THR A 125 -10.77 -7.27 -2.41
N VAL A 126 -12.09 -7.38 -2.21
CA VAL A 126 -12.79 -6.78 -1.07
C VAL A 126 -12.80 -7.75 0.11
N LEU A 127 -12.42 -7.26 1.29
CA LEU A 127 -12.38 -7.97 2.56
C LEU A 127 -13.41 -7.34 3.50
N ARG A 128 -14.32 -8.17 4.02
CA ARG A 128 -15.44 -7.72 4.86
C ARG A 128 -15.12 -7.67 6.36
N GLU A 129 -13.99 -8.25 6.76
CA GLU A 129 -13.52 -8.25 8.14
C GLU A 129 -12.18 -7.56 8.23
N ARG A 130 -11.89 -6.95 9.38
CA ARG A 130 -10.57 -6.38 9.64
C ARG A 130 -9.55 -7.53 9.57
N PRO A 131 -8.61 -7.51 8.62
CA PRO A 131 -7.58 -8.53 8.55
C PRO A 131 -6.78 -8.54 9.86
N GLY A 132 -6.52 -9.70 10.43
CA GLY A 132 -5.86 -9.81 11.74
C GLY A 132 -6.76 -9.62 12.97
N ALA A 133 -8.09 -9.46 12.83
CA ALA A 133 -9.03 -9.51 13.95
C ALA A 133 -9.18 -10.91 14.60
N ALA A 134 -8.57 -11.95 14.02
CA ALA A 134 -8.51 -13.28 14.61
C ALA A 134 -7.19 -13.48 15.39
N ALA A 135 -7.23 -13.17 16.69
CA ALA A 135 -6.71 -14.01 17.80
C ALA A 135 -6.68 -13.21 19.12
N ARG A 136 -7.85 -13.06 19.77
CA ARG A 136 -7.93 -13.05 21.23
C ARG A 136 -8.97 -14.10 21.65
N ALA A 137 -8.56 -15.35 21.57
CA ALA A 137 -9.13 -16.46 22.32
C ALA A 137 -8.00 -17.49 22.48
N GLY A 138 -7.53 -17.68 23.71
CA GLY A 138 -6.38 -18.50 24.07
C GLY A 138 -5.63 -17.89 25.24
#